data_AF-A0A3D3J446-F1
#
_entry.id   AF-A0A3D3J446-F1
#
_cell.length_a   1.000
_cell.length_b   1.000
_cell.length_c   1.000
_cell.angle_alpha   90.00
_cell.angle_beta   90.00
_cell.angle_gamma   90.00
#
_symmetry.space_group_name_H-M   'P 1'
#
loop_
_entity.id
_entity.type
_entity.pdbx_description
1 polymer ?
#
loop_
_entity_poly.entity_id
_entity_poly.type
_entity_poly.pdbx_seq_one_letter_code
_entity_poly.pdbx_strand_id
1 'polypeptide(L)'
;MFYKRSKKYNMPKQAAVDVLKNVLEASNVETPNINFDLLLLKGLAQTNLVDFCKWIAIGFLFLALVSPVALMNSQLKVDRAGIAPDKIIIEDYSLYNDHFILKLIGDDIDYESIFAKTADGKTILPTGYDRDTGEVIFPYAHEGLTIYISDKHGHTLNAKLSAYDK
;
A
#
# COMPACT_ATOMS: atom_id res chain seq x y z
N MET A 1 28.86 3.98 47.09
CA MET A 1 28.77 5.43 47.34
C MET A 1 27.30 5.83 47.19
N PHE A 2 26.58 6.04 48.30
CA PHE A 2 25.13 6.27 48.27
C PHE A 2 24.82 7.73 47.97
N TYR A 3 24.19 8.02 46.83
CA TYR A 3 23.71 9.35 46.48
C TYR A 3 22.51 9.70 47.37
N LYS A 4 22.68 10.66 48.28
CA LYS A 4 21.59 11.19 49.11
C LYS A 4 20.69 12.04 48.20
N ARG A 5 19.55 11.50 47.75
CA ARG A 5 18.54 12.27 47.03
C ARG A 5 18.15 13.48 47.89
N SER A 6 18.43 14.68 47.39
CA SER A 6 17.94 15.92 48.01
C SER A 6 16.42 15.89 48.03
N LYS A 7 15.83 16.20 49.19
CA LYS A 7 14.39 16.29 49.34
C LYS A 7 13.88 17.39 48.40
N LYS A 8 12.98 17.02 47.49
CA LYS A 8 12.33 17.97 46.58
C LYS A 8 11.28 18.73 47.40
N TYR A 9 11.58 19.96 47.78
CA TYR A 9 10.64 20.80 48.52
C TYR A 9 9.64 21.40 47.55
N ASN A 10 8.37 21.11 47.77
CA ASN A 10 7.27 21.64 46.98
C ASN A 10 6.82 22.95 47.63
N MET A 11 7.48 24.06 47.30
CA MET A 11 7.08 25.37 47.79
C MET A 11 5.90 25.88 46.94
N PRO A 12 4.82 26.40 47.54
CA PRO A 12 3.76 27.06 46.78
C PRO A 12 4.35 28.23 45.99
N LYS A 13 3.96 28.38 44.72
CA LYS A 13 4.53 29.37 43.79
C LYS A 13 4.48 30.80 44.36
N GLN A 14 3.37 31.18 44.99
CA GLN A 14 3.21 32.47 45.66
C GLN A 14 4.26 32.68 46.76
N ALA A 15 4.48 31.67 47.60
CA ALA A 15 5.39 31.78 48.74
C ALA A 15 6.86 31.95 48.31
N ALA A 16 7.28 31.32 47.21
CA ALA A 16 8.63 31.50 46.67
C ALA A 16 8.82 32.94 46.13
N VAL A 17 7.79 33.48 45.48
CA VAL A 17 7.79 34.85 44.95
C VAL A 17 7.86 35.86 46.10
N ASP A 18 7.07 35.68 47.15
CA ASP A 18 7.01 36.61 48.29
C ASP A 18 8.34 36.63 49.06
N VAL A 19 8.97 35.46 49.27
CA VAL A 19 10.26 35.37 49.96
C VAL A 19 11.37 36.02 49.14
N LEU A 20 11.42 35.77 47.83
CA LEU A 20 12.43 36.37 46.95
C LEU A 20 12.25 37.88 46.86
N LYS A 21 11.01 38.36 46.75
CA LYS A 21 10.69 39.79 46.74
C LYS A 21 11.16 40.47 48.02
N ASN A 22 10.86 39.89 49.18
CA ASN A 22 11.29 40.41 50.48
C ASN A 22 12.83 40.42 50.63
N VAL A 23 13.54 39.41 50.13
CA VAL A 23 15.02 39.36 50.19
C VAL A 23 15.66 40.38 49.25
N LEU A 24 15.07 40.60 48.07
CA LEU A 24 15.54 41.57 47.09
C LEU A 24 15.29 43.01 47.55
N GLU A 25 14.10 43.28 48.11
CA GLU A 25 13.75 44.57 48.73
C GLU A 25 14.67 44.89 49.92
N ALA A 26 14.99 43.89 50.76
CA ALA A 26 15.93 44.05 51.86
C ALA A 26 17.39 44.25 51.41
N SER A 27 17.74 43.85 50.18
CA SER A 27 19.12 43.94 49.65
C SER A 27 19.40 45.23 48.87
N ASN A 28 18.42 46.12 48.69
CA ASN A 28 18.54 47.43 48.02
C ASN A 28 19.17 47.38 46.61
N VAL A 29 19.03 46.25 45.92
CA VAL A 29 19.50 46.05 44.54
C VAL A 29 18.35 46.42 43.59
N GLU A 30 18.59 47.34 42.66
CA GLU A 30 17.62 47.69 41.61
C GLU A 30 17.16 46.43 40.88
N THR A 31 15.85 46.16 40.93
CA THR A 31 15.23 44.96 40.39
C THR A 31 15.33 44.95 38.87
N PRO A 32 16.12 44.05 38.26
CA PRO A 32 16.03 43.85 36.82
C PRO A 32 14.63 43.30 36.55
N ASN A 33 13.85 44.00 35.71
CA ASN A 33 12.52 43.60 35.27
C ASN A 33 12.62 42.34 34.38
N ILE A 34 12.96 41.22 34.99
CA ILE A 34 13.00 39.91 34.35
C ILE A 34 11.66 39.27 34.64
N ASN A 35 10.79 39.24 33.62
CA ASN A 35 9.51 38.55 33.69
C ASN A 35 9.77 37.07 33.99
N PHE A 36 9.46 36.66 35.23
CA PHE A 36 9.54 35.27 35.68
C PHE A 36 8.69 34.34 34.81
N ASP A 37 7.65 34.85 34.15
CA ASP A 37 6.87 34.12 33.15
C ASP A 37 7.71 33.59 32.00
N LEU A 38 8.77 34.31 31.61
CA LEU A 38 9.66 33.91 30.53
C LEU A 38 10.65 32.82 30.98
N LEU A 39 11.05 32.85 32.25
CA LEU A 39 11.85 31.80 32.90
C LEU A 39 11.01 30.53 33.14
N LEU A 40 9.75 30.70 33.53
CA LEU A 40 8.78 29.62 33.68
C LEU A 40 8.42 29.02 32.32
N LEU A 41 8.23 29.83 31.27
CA LEU A 41 8.04 29.33 29.91
C LEU A 41 9.25 28.54 29.41
N LYS A 42 10.48 28.96 29.72
CA LYS A 42 11.69 28.17 29.42
C LYS A 42 11.76 26.86 30.20
N GLY A 43 11.30 26.85 31.45
CA GLY A 43 11.22 25.64 32.28
C GLY A 43 10.05 24.71 31.91
N LEU A 44 8.97 25.25 31.35
CA LEU A 44 7.75 24.56 30.89
C LEU A 44 7.80 24.18 29.41
N ALA A 45 8.70 24.78 28.62
CA ALA A 45 9.24 24.23 27.37
C ALA A 45 10.10 23.00 27.69
N GLN A 46 9.54 22.13 28.53
CA GLN A 46 10.07 20.88 29.02
C GLN A 46 10.52 20.08 27.81
N THR A 47 11.82 19.83 27.79
CA THR A 47 12.54 18.90 26.93
C THR A 47 11.73 17.62 26.67
N ASN A 48 10.97 17.15 27.65
CA ASN A 48 10.13 15.96 27.54
C ASN A 48 9.09 16.00 26.39
N LEU A 49 8.45 17.13 26.10
CA LEU A 49 7.48 17.21 24.99
C LEU A 49 8.19 17.28 23.63
N VAL A 50 9.29 18.02 23.56
CA VAL A 50 10.11 18.12 22.36
C VAL A 50 10.79 16.78 22.06
N ASP A 51 11.31 16.12 23.08
CA ASP A 51 11.91 14.78 23.01
C ASP A 51 10.84 13.75 22.62
N PHE A 52 9.62 13.82 23.19
CA PHE A 52 8.51 12.96 22.81
C PHE A 52 8.10 13.14 21.34
N CYS A 53 7.96 14.39 20.87
CA CYS A 53 7.70 14.68 19.47
C CYS A 53 8.83 14.19 18.55
N LYS A 54 10.09 14.28 19.00
CA LYS A 54 11.25 13.79 18.26
C LYS A 54 11.24 12.27 18.14
N TRP A 55 10.86 11.55 19.20
CA TRP A 55 10.69 10.10 19.17
C TRP A 55 9.56 9.65 18.25
N ILE A 56 8.43 10.38 18.25
CA ILE A 56 7.32 10.11 17.31
C ILE A 56 7.77 10.31 15.86
N ALA A 57 8.47 11.41 15.57
CA ALA A 57 8.97 11.68 14.22
C ALA A 57 9.95 10.60 13.72
N ILE A 58 10.83 10.11 14.59
CA ILE A 58 11.73 9.00 14.28
C ILE A 58 10.94 7.71 14.00
N GLY A 59 9.95 7.39 14.84
CA GLY A 59 9.09 6.21 14.63
C GLY A 59 8.34 6.28 13.30
N PHE A 60 7.82 7.45 12.94
CA PHE A 60 7.12 7.66 11.67
C PHE A 60 8.06 7.52 10.46
N LEU A 61 9.30 8.03 10.57
CA LEU A 61 10.32 7.89 9.54
C LEU A 61 10.71 6.41 9.32
N PHE A 62 10.86 5.65 10.41
CA PHE A 62 11.12 4.20 10.32
C PHE A 62 9.94 3.44 9.70
N LEU A 63 8.70 3.80 10.03
CA LEU A 63 7.50 3.17 9.45
C LEU A 63 7.41 3.42 7.94
N ALA A 64 7.68 4.66 7.51
CA ALA A 64 7.70 5.03 6.09
C ALA A 64 8.82 4.31 5.32
N LEU A 65 9.96 4.04 5.96
CA LEU A 65 11.09 3.37 5.30
C LEU A 65 10.95 1.84 5.24
N VAL A 66 10.21 1.24 6.17
CA VAL A 66 9.93 -0.20 6.20
C VAL A 66 8.67 -0.58 5.40
N SER A 67 7.77 0.37 5.15
CA SER A 67 6.54 0.20 4.35
C SER A 67 6.76 -0.46 2.97
N PRO A 68 7.76 -0.06 2.15
CA PRO A 68 7.98 -0.66 0.84
C PRO A 68 8.48 -2.12 0.95
N VAL A 69 9.23 -2.43 2.00
CA VAL A 69 9.84 -3.76 2.20
C VAL A 69 8.80 -4.79 2.67
N ALA A 70 7.84 -4.37 3.50
CA ALA A 70 6.75 -5.24 3.94
C ALA A 70 5.80 -5.63 2.78
N LEU A 71 5.60 -4.72 1.82
CA LEU A 71 4.80 -4.97 0.62
C LEU A 71 5.54 -5.84 -0.41
N MET A 72 6.88 -5.76 -0.47
CA MET A 72 7.67 -6.54 -1.44
C MET A 72 7.63 -8.06 -1.16
N ASN A 73 7.39 -8.45 0.10
CA ASN A 73 7.28 -9.86 0.51
C ASN A 73 5.83 -10.35 0.61
N SER A 74 4.88 -9.42 0.54
CA SER A 74 3.47 -9.74 0.50
C SER A 74 3.13 -10.07 -0.95
N GLN A 75 3.21 -11.35 -1.32
CA GLN A 75 2.43 -11.82 -2.46
C GLN A 75 0.98 -11.47 -2.14
N LEU A 76 0.48 -10.43 -2.80
CA LEU A 76 -0.88 -9.95 -2.68
C LEU A 76 -1.76 -11.07 -3.24
N LYS A 77 -2.07 -12.05 -2.38
CA LYS A 77 -3.07 -13.07 -2.65
C LYS A 77 -4.40 -12.36 -2.61
N VAL A 78 -4.77 -11.81 -3.76
CA VAL A 78 -6.16 -11.49 -4.05
C VAL A 78 -6.88 -12.82 -4.05
N ASP A 79 -7.46 -13.20 -2.92
CA ASP A 79 -8.48 -14.24 -2.92
C ASP A 79 -9.53 -13.79 -3.92
N ARG A 80 -9.75 -14.62 -4.95
CA ARG A 80 -10.66 -14.38 -6.08
C ARG A 80 -12.14 -14.41 -5.64
N ALA A 81 -12.44 -13.99 -4.42
CA ALA A 81 -13.76 -13.97 -3.82
C ALA A 81 -14.77 -13.03 -4.52
N GLY A 82 -14.37 -12.35 -5.59
CA GLY A 82 -15.22 -11.48 -6.42
C GLY A 82 -15.49 -12.00 -7.83
N ILE A 83 -14.86 -13.09 -8.27
CA ILE A 83 -15.21 -13.72 -9.54
C ILE A 83 -16.28 -14.76 -9.22
N ALA A 84 -17.49 -14.56 -9.74
CA ALA A 84 -18.54 -15.56 -9.60
C ALA A 84 -18.00 -16.92 -10.09
N PRO A 85 -18.26 -18.03 -9.38
CA PRO A 85 -17.65 -19.34 -9.62
C PRO A 85 -17.82 -19.88 -11.05
N ASP A 86 -18.74 -19.31 -11.83
CA ASP A 86 -19.09 -19.77 -13.19
C ASP A 86 -18.77 -18.72 -14.27
N LYS A 87 -17.84 -17.79 -13.99
CA LYS A 87 -17.52 -16.70 -14.92
C LYS A 87 -16.10 -16.83 -15.48
N ILE A 88 -16.04 -17.19 -16.75
CA ILE A 88 -14.83 -17.07 -17.57
C ILE A 88 -14.54 -15.59 -17.84
N ILE A 89 -13.32 -15.16 -17.55
CA ILE A 89 -12.82 -13.80 -17.74
C ILE A 89 -11.50 -13.87 -18.51
N ILE A 90 -11.28 -12.90 -19.39
CA ILE A 90 -9.96 -12.68 -20.01
C ILE A 90 -9.22 -11.70 -19.11
N GLU A 91 -8.13 -12.15 -18.50
CA GLU A 91 -7.26 -11.32 -17.67
C GLU A 91 -6.41 -10.39 -18.51
N ASP A 92 -5.79 -10.96 -19.55
CA ASP A 92 -4.83 -10.25 -20.39
C ASP A 92 -4.79 -10.86 -21.80
N TYR A 93 -4.20 -10.13 -22.73
CA TYR A 93 -3.93 -10.60 -24.08
C TYR A 93 -2.62 -10.03 -24.61
N SER A 94 -1.92 -10.81 -25.43
CA SER A 94 -0.70 -10.38 -26.10
C SER A 94 -0.76 -10.77 -27.57
N LEU A 95 -0.51 -9.80 -28.45
CA LEU A 95 -0.52 -10.00 -29.90
C LEU A 95 0.90 -9.91 -30.45
N TYR A 96 1.35 -11.00 -31.05
CA TYR A 96 2.62 -11.10 -31.75
C TYR A 96 2.38 -11.22 -33.27
N ASN A 97 3.46 -11.20 -34.05
CA ASN A 97 3.35 -11.22 -35.52
C ASN A 97 2.74 -12.53 -36.05
N ASP A 98 3.01 -13.66 -35.40
CA ASP A 98 2.65 -15.01 -35.84
C ASP A 98 1.68 -15.73 -34.89
N HIS A 99 1.48 -15.20 -33.68
CA HIS A 99 0.61 -15.81 -32.68
C HIS A 99 -0.08 -14.78 -31.79
N PHE A 100 -1.20 -15.20 -31.20
CA PHE A 100 -2.02 -14.44 -30.28
C PHE A 100 -2.19 -15.23 -29.00
N ILE A 101 -1.88 -14.62 -27.86
CA ILE A 101 -1.96 -15.26 -26.54
C ILE A 101 -3.12 -14.62 -25.77
N LEU A 102 -3.99 -15.45 -25.22
CA LEU A 102 -5.02 -15.07 -24.25
C LEU A 102 -4.67 -15.63 -22.90
N LYS A 103 -4.85 -14.82 -21.85
CA LYS A 103 -4.76 -15.27 -20.47
C LYS A 103 -6.16 -15.32 -19.87
N LEU A 104 -6.59 -16.51 -19.50
CA LEU A 104 -7.93 -16.78 -18.99
C LEU A 104 -7.92 -16.95 -17.48
N ILE A 105 -8.94 -16.41 -16.83
CA ILE A 105 -9.28 -16.69 -15.44
C ILE A 105 -10.70 -17.22 -15.39
N GLY A 106 -10.86 -18.35 -14.72
CA GLY A 106 -12.15 -18.98 -14.46
C GLY A 106 -11.90 -20.35 -13.88
N ASP A 107 -12.91 -20.88 -13.20
CA ASP A 107 -12.90 -22.27 -12.73
C ASP A 107 -13.44 -23.18 -13.83
N ASP A 108 -13.00 -24.44 -13.85
CA ASP A 108 -13.49 -25.48 -14.77
C ASP A 108 -13.48 -25.15 -16.28
N ILE A 109 -12.60 -24.24 -16.72
CA ILE A 109 -12.41 -23.95 -18.15
C ILE A 109 -12.04 -25.23 -18.91
N ASP A 110 -12.75 -25.51 -19.99
CA ASP A 110 -12.49 -26.65 -20.86
C ASP A 110 -11.51 -26.26 -21.98
N TYR A 111 -10.23 -26.25 -21.65
CA TYR A 111 -9.15 -25.87 -22.58
C TYR A 111 -9.11 -26.72 -23.86
N GLU A 112 -9.63 -27.95 -23.84
CA GLU A 112 -9.62 -28.86 -24.98
C GLU A 112 -10.70 -28.50 -26.02
N SER A 113 -11.77 -27.83 -25.61
CA SER A 113 -12.85 -27.38 -26.51
C SER A 113 -12.69 -25.93 -26.99
N ILE A 114 -11.62 -25.24 -26.58
CA ILE A 114 -11.35 -23.87 -27.04
C ILE A 114 -10.99 -23.87 -28.54
N PHE A 115 -11.67 -23.03 -29.32
CA PHE A 115 -11.36 -22.83 -30.75
C PHE A 115 -11.62 -21.39 -31.19
N ALA A 116 -11.07 -21.02 -32.35
CA ALA A 116 -11.33 -19.77 -33.03
C ALA A 116 -11.94 -20.00 -34.41
N LYS A 117 -12.63 -18.99 -34.95
CA LYS A 117 -13.10 -18.94 -36.34
C LYS A 117 -12.59 -17.67 -37.01
N THR A 118 -12.09 -17.80 -38.22
CA THR A 118 -11.75 -16.63 -39.06
C THR A 118 -13.02 -15.97 -39.61
N ALA A 119 -12.87 -14.81 -40.24
CA ALA A 119 -13.96 -14.13 -40.94
C ALA A 119 -14.65 -15.02 -42.00
N ASP A 120 -13.87 -15.90 -42.64
CA ASP A 120 -14.36 -16.87 -43.64
C ASP A 120 -15.04 -18.11 -43.02
N GLY A 121 -15.14 -18.16 -41.69
CA GLY A 121 -15.76 -19.27 -40.97
C GLY A 121 -14.86 -20.51 -40.80
N LYS A 122 -13.58 -20.43 -41.19
CA LYS A 122 -12.62 -21.51 -40.98
C LYS A 122 -12.29 -21.64 -39.50
N THR A 123 -12.44 -22.86 -38.96
CA THR A 123 -12.05 -23.16 -37.58
C THR A 123 -10.53 -23.26 -37.45
N ILE A 124 -9.99 -22.62 -36.43
CA ILE A 124 -8.58 -22.63 -36.02
C ILE A 124 -8.53 -23.15 -34.59
N LEU A 125 -7.66 -24.13 -34.35
CA LEU A 125 -7.37 -24.63 -33.00
C LEU A 125 -6.19 -23.88 -32.40
N PRO A 126 -6.13 -23.76 -31.07
CA PRO A 126 -4.95 -23.24 -30.39
C PRO A 126 -3.72 -24.11 -30.70
N THR A 127 -2.55 -23.49 -30.84
CA THR A 127 -1.27 -24.18 -30.98
C THR A 127 -0.80 -24.78 -29.66
N GLY A 128 -1.26 -24.23 -28.53
CA GLY A 128 -0.99 -24.76 -27.19
C GLY A 128 -1.79 -24.03 -26.13
N TYR A 129 -1.88 -24.65 -24.95
CA TYR A 129 -2.42 -24.01 -23.75
C TYR A 129 -1.67 -24.50 -22.50
N ASP A 130 -1.66 -23.69 -21.46
CA ASP A 130 -1.14 -23.99 -20.15
C ASP A 130 -2.26 -23.81 -19.12
N ARG A 131 -2.60 -24.89 -18.41
CA ARG A 131 -3.70 -24.92 -17.43
C ARG A 131 -3.32 -24.24 -16.12
N ASP A 132 -2.04 -24.21 -15.78
CA ASP A 132 -1.54 -23.64 -14.53
C ASP A 132 -1.47 -22.12 -14.63
N THR A 133 -1.07 -21.59 -15.80
CA THR A 133 -1.00 -20.14 -16.05
C THR A 133 -2.29 -19.56 -16.65
N GLY A 134 -3.13 -20.41 -17.26
CA GLY A 134 -4.35 -20.01 -17.96
C GLY A 134 -4.10 -19.45 -19.36
N GLU A 135 -2.92 -19.67 -19.93
CA GLU A 135 -2.54 -19.15 -21.23
C GLU A 135 -3.03 -20.06 -22.37
N VAL A 136 -3.58 -19.45 -23.42
CA VAL A 136 -4.00 -20.13 -24.65
C VAL A 136 -3.40 -19.39 -25.83
N ILE A 137 -2.70 -20.14 -26.68
CA ILE A 137 -1.94 -19.60 -27.82
C ILE A 137 -2.66 -20.00 -29.10
N PHE A 138 -2.99 -19.01 -29.93
CA PHE A 138 -3.57 -19.19 -31.25
C PHE A 138 -2.58 -18.77 -32.34
N PRO A 139 -2.56 -19.45 -33.49
CA PRO A 139 -1.84 -18.94 -34.64
C PRO A 139 -2.55 -17.68 -35.16
N TYR A 140 -1.78 -16.65 -35.49
CA TYR A 140 -2.31 -15.36 -35.93
C TYR A 140 -1.78 -15.01 -37.31
N ALA A 141 -2.70 -14.86 -38.27
CA ALA A 141 -2.39 -14.57 -39.67
C ALA A 141 -2.78 -13.13 -40.08
N HIS A 142 -2.81 -12.18 -39.13
CA HIS A 142 -3.28 -10.81 -39.34
C HIS A 142 -4.75 -10.67 -39.76
N GLU A 143 -5.54 -11.73 -39.61
CA GLU A 143 -6.97 -11.75 -39.89
C GLU A 143 -7.79 -11.60 -38.60
N GLY A 144 -9.06 -11.23 -38.74
CA GLY A 144 -10.00 -11.18 -37.62
C GLY A 144 -10.35 -12.59 -37.13
N LEU A 145 -10.36 -12.78 -35.81
CA LEU A 145 -10.67 -14.05 -35.16
C LEU A 145 -11.87 -13.90 -34.21
N THR A 146 -12.78 -14.86 -34.23
CA THR A 146 -13.83 -15.02 -33.20
C THR A 146 -13.50 -16.27 -32.40
N ILE A 147 -13.16 -16.09 -31.13
CA ILE A 147 -12.68 -17.11 -30.21
C ILE A 147 -13.82 -17.53 -29.30
N TYR A 148 -13.99 -18.84 -29.16
CA TYR A 148 -15.04 -19.49 -28.38
C TYR A 148 -14.37 -20.25 -27.25
N ILE A 149 -14.75 -19.91 -26.02
CA ILE A 149 -14.20 -20.49 -24.79
C ILE A 149 -15.36 -20.99 -23.95
N SER A 150 -15.38 -22.28 -23.64
CA SER A 150 -16.41 -22.89 -22.82
C SER A 150 -15.82 -23.45 -21.51
N ASP A 151 -16.64 -23.53 -20.48
CA ASP A 151 -16.34 -24.32 -19.29
C ASP A 151 -17.02 -25.68 -19.36
N LYS A 152 -16.70 -26.56 -18.40
CA LYS A 152 -17.30 -27.89 -18.29
C LYS A 152 -18.78 -27.88 -17.92
N HIS A 153 -19.32 -26.75 -17.49
CA HIS A 153 -20.73 -26.57 -17.12
C HIS A 153 -21.57 -26.01 -18.29
N GLY A 154 -20.93 -25.69 -19.42
CA GLY A 154 -21.55 -25.23 -20.66
C GLY A 154 -21.66 -23.71 -20.80
N HIS A 155 -21.12 -22.92 -19.86
CA HIS A 155 -21.03 -21.48 -20.03
C HIS A 155 -19.99 -21.15 -21.09
N THR A 156 -20.31 -20.21 -21.96
CA THR A 156 -19.45 -19.88 -23.11
C THR A 156 -19.19 -18.39 -23.17
N LEU A 157 -17.90 -18.04 -23.25
CA LEU A 157 -17.41 -16.70 -23.56
C LEU A 157 -17.00 -16.64 -25.04
N ASN A 158 -17.53 -15.64 -25.74
CA ASN A 158 -17.16 -15.34 -27.12
C ASN A 158 -16.34 -14.06 -27.14
N ALA A 159 -15.10 -14.13 -27.63
CA ALA A 159 -14.21 -13.00 -27.78
C ALA A 159 -13.96 -12.72 -29.26
N LYS A 160 -13.94 -11.44 -29.67
CA LYS A 160 -13.71 -11.06 -31.06
C LYS A 160 -12.47 -10.19 -31.16
N LEU A 161 -11.50 -10.66 -31.94
CA LEU A 161 -10.33 -9.91 -32.39
C LEU A 161 -10.62 -9.38 -33.79
N SER A 162 -10.69 -8.06 -33.95
CA SER A 162 -10.79 -7.43 -35.26
C SER A 162 -9.43 -7.46 -35.96
N ALA A 163 -9.43 -7.64 -37.28
CA ALA A 163 -8.22 -7.48 -38.07
C ALA A 163 -7.68 -6.04 -37.88
N TYR A 164 -6.36 -5.92 -37.69
CA TYR A 164 -5.73 -4.61 -37.66
C TYR A 164 -5.50 -4.18 -39.11
N ASP A 165 -6.37 -3.32 -39.62
CA ASP A 165 -6.19 -2.69 -40.93
C ASP A 165 -5.01 -1.71 -40.81
N LYS A 166 -3.96 -1.92 -41.60
CA LYS A 166 -2.75 -1.09 -41.59
C LYS A 166 -2.90 0.13 -42.50
#